data_AF-A0A511YKQ8-F1
#
_entry.id   AF-A0A511YKQ8-F1
#
_cell.length_a   1.000
_cell.length_b   1.000
_cell.length_c   1.000
_cell.angle_alpha   90.00
_cell.angle_beta   90.00
_cell.angle_gamma   90.00
#
_symmetry.space_group_name_H-M   'P 1'
#
loop_
_entity.id
_entity.type
_entity.pdbx_description
1 polymer ?
#
loop_
_entity_poly.entity_id
_entity_poly.type
_entity_poly.pdbx_seq_one_letter_code
_entity_poly.pdbx_strand_id
1 'polypeptide(L)'
;MGAPHNIKRYGEVWPEFRIRDGLDILEKLKQKVIVSGGWAWHFMSETGHTEYKHAHDHKDIDVFVKKEHIAEVVMILQQEGFLKVWTRYDHLPSEENFRRYEKTIAMESGKSHRITIDFFEKNDLETVEANGFTVVKPKVLLSFYRNIHSSDKCWAVVAAKALLEKGIDPVGHPKLSEIPK
;
A
#
# COMPACT_ATOMS: atom_id res chain seq x y z
N MET A 1 -3.88 -1.92 -14.92
CA MET A 1 -4.39 -0.86 -14.02
C MET A 1 -5.78 -0.47 -14.47
N GLY A 2 -6.76 -0.40 -13.57
CA GLY A 2 -8.09 0.12 -13.92
C GLY A 2 -7.96 1.61 -14.24
N ALA A 3 -8.46 2.04 -15.39
CA ALA A 3 -8.37 3.42 -15.83
C ALA A 3 -8.91 4.37 -14.74
N PRO A 4 -8.07 5.25 -14.15
CA PRO A 4 -8.49 6.19 -13.09
C PRO A 4 -9.51 7.24 -13.58
N HIS A 5 -9.81 7.24 -14.87
CA HIS A 5 -10.77 8.12 -15.54
C HIS A 5 -12.11 7.45 -15.85
N ASN A 6 -12.26 6.16 -15.56
CA ASN A 6 -13.52 5.48 -15.81
C ASN A 6 -14.45 5.68 -14.61
N ILE A 7 -15.11 6.84 -14.55
CA ILE A 7 -16.16 7.17 -13.57
C ILE A 7 -17.18 6.03 -13.46
N LYS A 8 -17.39 5.25 -14.53
CA LYS A 8 -18.27 4.06 -14.55
C LYS A 8 -17.82 2.93 -13.59
N ARG A 9 -16.62 3.01 -13.03
CA ARG A 9 -16.07 2.04 -12.06
C ARG A 9 -16.06 2.57 -10.62
N TYR A 10 -16.49 3.81 -10.40
CA TYR A 10 -16.67 4.31 -9.03
C TYR A 10 -17.72 3.46 -8.31
N GLY A 11 -17.42 3.13 -7.07
CA GLY A 11 -18.23 2.19 -6.29
C GLY A 11 -17.89 0.71 -6.51
N GLU A 12 -16.97 0.36 -7.43
CA GLU A 12 -16.48 -1.01 -7.55
C GLU A 12 -15.62 -1.38 -6.33
N VAL A 13 -16.01 -2.42 -5.62
CA VAL A 13 -15.35 -2.87 -4.39
C VAL A 13 -14.24 -3.88 -4.71
N TRP A 14 -13.14 -3.82 -3.96
CA TRP A 14 -12.13 -4.87 -3.96
C TRP A 14 -12.73 -6.19 -3.46
N PRO A 15 -12.42 -7.34 -4.09
CA PRO A 15 -12.81 -8.63 -3.53
C PRO A 15 -12.25 -8.82 -2.12
N GLU A 16 -13.10 -9.22 -1.18
CA GLU A 16 -12.78 -9.33 0.24
C GLU A 16 -11.54 -10.17 0.53
N PHE A 17 -11.37 -11.30 -0.17
CA PHE A 17 -10.20 -12.18 -0.01
C PHE A 17 -8.87 -11.44 -0.27
N ARG A 18 -8.84 -10.45 -1.16
CA ARG A 18 -7.61 -9.68 -1.43
C ARG A 18 -7.23 -8.81 -0.25
N ILE A 19 -8.24 -8.21 0.38
CA ILE A 19 -8.03 -7.33 1.53
C ILE A 19 -7.62 -8.20 2.73
N ARG A 20 -8.37 -9.26 3.00
CA ARG A 20 -8.06 -10.20 4.09
C ARG A 20 -6.65 -10.76 3.98
N ASP A 21 -6.29 -11.35 2.84
CA ASP A 21 -5.00 -12.03 2.72
C ASP A 21 -3.83 -11.03 2.70
N GLY A 22 -4.06 -9.78 2.27
CA GLY A 22 -3.10 -8.69 2.41
C GLY A 22 -2.93 -8.22 3.86
N LEU A 23 -4.03 -8.09 4.60
CA LEU A 23 -4.02 -7.77 6.03
C LEU A 23 -3.33 -8.88 6.85
N ASP A 24 -3.56 -10.15 6.52
CA ASP A 24 -2.96 -11.29 7.23
C ASP A 24 -1.42 -11.22 7.24
N ILE A 25 -0.80 -10.88 6.10
CA ILE A 25 0.66 -10.71 6.05
C ILE A 25 1.12 -9.39 6.67
N LEU A 26 0.37 -8.30 6.48
CA LEU A 26 0.68 -7.01 7.07
C LEU A 26 0.67 -7.06 8.60
N GLU A 27 -0.28 -7.77 9.22
CA GLU A 27 -0.34 -7.92 10.68
C GLU A 27 0.91 -8.63 11.23
N LYS A 28 1.43 -9.64 10.52
CA LYS A 28 2.68 -10.34 10.89
C LYS A 28 3.92 -9.44 10.78
N LEU A 29 3.86 -8.44 9.89
CA LEU A 29 4.95 -7.50 9.62
C LEU A 29 4.85 -6.19 10.41
N LYS A 30 3.69 -5.90 11.00
CA LYS A 30 3.26 -4.62 11.58
C LYS A 30 4.28 -3.86 12.43
N GLN A 31 5.03 -4.57 13.27
CA GLN A 31 6.00 -3.97 14.19
C GLN A 31 7.37 -3.69 13.57
N LYS A 32 7.56 -4.03 12.29
CA LYS A 32 8.87 -4.08 11.61
C LYS A 32 8.90 -3.31 10.31
N VAL A 33 7.73 -2.92 9.81
CA VAL A 33 7.57 -2.29 8.50
C VAL A 33 6.82 -0.98 8.65
N ILE A 34 7.11 -0.06 7.74
CA ILE A 34 6.38 1.18 7.56
C ILE A 34 5.59 1.03 6.27
N VAL A 35 4.26 1.03 6.38
CA VAL A 35 3.39 0.81 5.23
C VAL A 35 3.32 2.07 4.37
N SER A 36 3.37 1.89 3.05
CA SER A 36 3.32 2.93 2.02
C SER A 36 2.23 2.62 0.98
N GLY A 37 2.18 3.40 -0.09
CA GLY A 37 1.33 3.13 -1.25
C GLY A 37 -0.17 3.20 -0.94
N GLY A 38 -0.96 2.39 -1.65
CA GLY A 38 -2.41 2.33 -1.47
C GLY A 38 -2.83 1.80 -0.09
N TRP A 39 -2.04 0.89 0.48
CA TRP A 39 -2.27 0.33 1.81
C TRP A 39 -2.08 1.36 2.93
N ALA A 40 -1.15 2.31 2.77
CA ALA A 40 -1.04 3.41 3.72
C ALA A 40 -2.31 4.30 3.72
N TRP A 41 -2.88 4.60 2.54
CA TRP A 41 -4.14 5.34 2.45
C TRP A 41 -5.32 4.59 3.07
N HIS A 42 -5.36 3.27 2.90
CA HIS A 42 -6.31 2.41 3.58
C HIS A 42 -6.21 2.54 5.11
N PHE A 43 -5.02 2.38 5.69
CA PHE A 43 -4.86 2.50 7.15
C PHE A 43 -5.08 3.92 7.66
N MET A 44 -4.86 4.94 6.84
CA MET A 44 -5.18 6.33 7.18
C MET A 44 -6.66 6.69 6.99
N SER A 45 -7.49 5.84 6.40
CA SER A 45 -8.92 6.09 6.25
C SER A 45 -9.69 5.71 7.52
N GLU A 46 -10.98 6.07 7.58
CA GLU A 46 -11.85 5.72 8.70
C GLU A 46 -11.87 4.20 8.94
N THR A 47 -11.88 3.78 10.20
CA THR A 47 -11.93 2.36 10.54
C THR A 47 -13.24 1.74 10.02
N GLY A 48 -13.14 0.59 9.32
CA GLY A 48 -14.31 -0.12 8.79
C GLY A 48 -14.92 0.49 7.52
N HIS A 49 -14.20 1.38 6.83
CA HIS A 49 -14.63 1.90 5.53
C HIS A 49 -14.73 0.81 4.45
N THR A 50 -15.51 1.09 3.40
CA THR A 50 -15.61 0.20 2.24
C THR A 50 -14.41 0.34 1.32
N GLU A 51 -13.80 -0.79 0.95
CA GLU A 51 -12.64 -0.81 0.04
C GLU A 51 -13.02 -0.64 -1.42
N TYR A 52 -13.18 0.61 -1.86
CA TYR A 52 -13.39 0.90 -3.27
C TYR A 52 -12.08 0.93 -4.06
N LYS A 53 -12.11 0.38 -5.28
CA LYS A 53 -10.96 0.36 -6.21
C LYS A 53 -10.51 1.74 -6.65
N HIS A 54 -11.39 2.75 -6.61
CA HIS A 54 -11.03 4.13 -6.92
C HIS A 54 -10.36 4.83 -5.74
N ALA A 55 -10.70 4.43 -4.50
CA ALA A 55 -10.20 5.03 -3.27
C ALA A 55 -8.77 4.58 -2.99
N HIS A 56 -8.55 3.25 -2.92
CA HIS A 56 -7.27 2.65 -2.55
C HIS A 56 -6.81 1.64 -3.60
N ASP A 57 -5.52 1.67 -3.94
CA ASP A 57 -4.91 0.67 -4.82
C ASP A 57 -4.32 -0.47 -3.99
N HIS A 58 -5.02 -1.61 -3.96
CA HIS A 58 -4.62 -2.82 -3.23
C HIS A 58 -3.98 -3.89 -4.14
N LYS A 59 -3.35 -3.48 -5.25
CA LYS A 59 -2.67 -4.44 -6.15
C LYS A 59 -1.40 -5.01 -5.53
N ASP A 60 -0.57 -4.12 -5.02
CA ASP A 60 0.74 -4.42 -4.47
C ASP A 60 0.82 -3.79 -3.06
N ILE A 61 1.54 -4.43 -2.15
CA ILE A 61 1.79 -3.94 -0.79
C ILE A 61 3.16 -3.27 -0.81
N ASP A 62 3.20 -1.95 -0.64
CA ASP A 62 4.45 -1.20 -0.55
C ASP A 62 4.87 -1.03 0.92
N VAL A 63 6.08 -1.47 1.27
CA VAL A 63 6.62 -1.35 2.64
C VAL A 63 8.05 -0.85 2.64
N PHE A 64 8.33 0.08 3.55
CA PHE A 64 9.70 0.43 3.92
C PHE A 64 10.12 -0.34 5.17
N VAL A 65 11.37 -0.79 5.19
CA VAL A 65 11.93 -1.57 6.28
C VAL A 65 13.26 -0.96 6.68
N LYS A 66 13.42 -0.73 8.00
CA LYS A 66 14.69 -0.28 8.55
C LYS A 66 15.72 -1.40 8.51
N LYS A 67 17.00 -1.03 8.39
CA LYS A 67 18.11 -1.97 8.19
C LYS A 67 18.16 -3.08 9.24
N GLU A 68 17.88 -2.73 10.50
CA GLU A 68 17.85 -3.65 11.63
C GLU A 68 16.75 -4.73 11.54
N HIS A 69 15.67 -4.48 10.80
CA HIS A 69 14.53 -5.40 10.70
C HIS A 69 14.53 -6.22 9.42
N ILE A 70 15.43 -5.95 8.46
CA ILE A 70 15.45 -6.61 7.15
C ILE A 70 15.50 -8.14 7.28
N ALA A 71 16.43 -8.65 8.08
CA ALA A 71 16.62 -10.09 8.21
C ALA A 71 15.35 -10.78 8.73
N GLU A 72 14.73 -10.20 9.75
CA GLU A 72 13.52 -10.77 10.37
C GLU A 72 12.30 -10.68 9.44
N VAL A 73 12.12 -9.56 8.73
CA VAL A 73 11.04 -9.42 7.74
C VAL A 73 11.21 -10.45 6.61
N VAL A 74 12.42 -10.62 6.09
CA VAL A 74 12.68 -11.62 5.04
C VAL A 74 12.42 -13.04 5.56
N MET A 75 12.78 -13.36 6.80
CA MET A 75 12.47 -14.66 7.41
C MET A 75 10.97 -14.88 7.52
N ILE A 76 10.20 -13.89 7.99
CA ILE A 76 8.73 -13.98 8.07
C ILE A 76 8.15 -14.20 6.67
N LEU A 77 8.57 -13.43 5.67
CA LEU A 77 8.10 -13.58 4.29
C LEU A 77 8.36 -15.01 3.76
N GLN A 78 9.55 -15.55 3.99
CA GLN A 78 9.90 -16.91 3.57
C GLN A 78 9.07 -17.98 4.29
N GLN A 79 8.88 -17.85 5.61
CA GLN A 79 8.04 -18.74 6.40
C GLN A 79 6.58 -18.72 5.94
N GLU A 80 6.12 -17.55 5.51
CA GLU A 80 4.80 -17.34 4.93
C GLU A 80 4.71 -17.79 3.46
N GLY A 81 5.78 -18.33 2.88
CA GLY A 81 5.78 -18.87 1.52
C GLY A 81 5.90 -17.83 0.41
N PHE A 82 6.35 -16.62 0.73
CA PHE A 82 6.72 -15.63 -0.29
C PHE A 82 8.08 -15.96 -0.91
N LEU A 83 8.17 -15.79 -2.22
CA LEU A 83 9.39 -16.00 -2.98
C LEU A 83 9.92 -14.67 -3.50
N LYS A 84 11.24 -14.48 -3.45
CA LYS A 84 11.87 -13.31 -4.08
C LYS A 84 11.67 -13.41 -5.60
N VAL A 85 11.17 -12.32 -6.18
CA VAL A 85 11.03 -12.16 -7.63
C VAL A 85 11.99 -11.08 -8.09
N TRP A 86 12.77 -11.39 -9.12
CA TRP A 86 13.67 -10.42 -9.74
C TRP A 86 12.89 -9.52 -10.69
N THR A 87 13.13 -8.23 -10.57
CA THR A 87 12.53 -7.20 -11.42
C THR A 87 13.61 -6.48 -12.21
N ARG A 88 13.19 -5.70 -13.21
CA ARG A 88 14.10 -4.80 -13.93
C ARG A 88 14.74 -3.73 -13.03
N TYR A 89 14.17 -3.46 -11.87
CA TYR A 89 14.64 -2.43 -10.94
C TYR A 89 15.77 -2.93 -10.04
N ASP A 90 15.91 -4.25 -9.85
CA ASP A 90 17.01 -4.85 -9.07
C ASP A 90 18.40 -4.56 -9.67
N HIS A 91 18.47 -4.19 -10.97
CA HIS A 91 19.72 -3.90 -11.68
C HIS A 91 19.99 -2.40 -11.84
N LEU A 92 19.08 -1.53 -11.41
CA LEU A 92 19.28 -0.09 -11.51
C LEU A 92 20.09 0.40 -10.30
N PRO A 93 21.10 1.27 -10.50
CA PRO A 93 21.73 1.96 -9.39
C PRO A 93 20.67 2.87 -8.75
N SER A 94 20.16 2.47 -7.60
CA SER A 94 19.24 3.26 -6.80
C SER A 94 19.75 3.29 -5.36
N GLU A 95 19.48 4.40 -4.67
CA GLU A 95 19.87 4.57 -3.26
C GLU A 95 19.05 3.65 -2.33
N GLU A 96 17.90 3.17 -2.79
CA GLU A 96 16.99 2.31 -2.04
C GLU A 96 17.16 0.85 -2.49
N ASN A 97 17.46 -0.05 -1.55
CA ASN A 97 17.59 -1.48 -1.83
C ASN A 97 16.21 -2.10 -2.06
N PHE A 98 15.73 -2.02 -3.30
CA PHE A 98 14.43 -2.54 -3.71
C PHE A 98 14.46 -4.08 -3.82
N ARG A 99 13.41 -4.72 -3.30
CA ARG A 99 13.17 -6.17 -3.47
C ARG A 99 11.69 -6.41 -3.66
N ARG A 100 11.34 -7.36 -4.54
CA ARG A 100 9.96 -7.83 -4.68
C ARG A 100 9.80 -9.25 -4.16
N TYR A 101 8.72 -9.47 -3.44
CA TYR A 101 8.32 -10.79 -2.96
C TYR A 101 6.90 -11.10 -3.42
N GLU A 102 6.67 -12.30 -3.92
CA GLU A 102 5.35 -12.73 -4.39
C GLU A 102 4.92 -14.06 -3.75
N LYS A 103 3.63 -14.17 -3.45
CA LYS A 103 2.99 -15.42 -3.01
C LYS A 103 1.72 -15.63 -3.82
N THR A 104 1.50 -16.84 -4.32
CA THR A 104 0.27 -17.22 -5.00
C THR A 104 -0.59 -18.05 -4.06
N ILE A 105 -1.84 -17.65 -3.88
CA ILE A 105 -2.84 -18.34 -3.07
C ILE A 105 -3.86 -18.97 -4.01
N ALA A 106 -4.06 -20.28 -3.85
CA ALA A 106 -5.10 -21.01 -4.55
C ALA A 106 -6.45 -20.78 -3.87
N MET A 107 -7.48 -20.52 -4.66
CA MET A 107 -8.85 -20.33 -4.18
C MET A 107 -9.67 -21.59 -4.45
N GLU A 108 -10.70 -21.83 -3.63
CA GLU A 108 -11.64 -22.96 -3.79
C GLU A 108 -12.29 -23.01 -5.17
N SER A 109 -12.45 -21.86 -5.82
CA SER A 109 -12.97 -21.74 -7.20
C SER A 109 -12.04 -22.28 -8.29
N GLY A 110 -10.87 -22.84 -7.93
CA GLY A 110 -9.83 -23.27 -8.86
C GLY A 110 -9.02 -22.13 -9.48
N LYS A 111 -9.38 -20.87 -9.18
CA LYS A 111 -8.58 -19.69 -9.52
C LYS A 111 -7.45 -19.50 -8.51
N SER A 112 -6.47 -18.69 -8.86
CA SER A 112 -5.46 -18.21 -7.92
C SER A 112 -5.40 -16.68 -7.93
N HIS A 113 -4.93 -16.12 -6.83
CA HIS A 113 -4.52 -14.73 -6.80
C HIS A 113 -3.14 -14.61 -6.20
N ARG A 114 -2.45 -13.54 -6.61
CA ARG A 114 -1.10 -13.25 -6.18
C ARG A 114 -1.12 -12.06 -5.23
N ILE A 115 -0.33 -12.16 -4.17
CA ILE A 115 0.05 -11.07 -3.30
C ILE A 115 1.47 -10.67 -3.69
N THR A 116 1.66 -9.39 -3.98
CA THR A 116 2.96 -8.77 -4.26
C THR A 116 3.31 -7.88 -3.08
N ILE A 117 4.54 -7.98 -2.59
CA ILE A 117 5.12 -7.07 -1.60
C ILE A 117 6.35 -6.42 -2.22
N ASP A 118 6.30 -5.11 -2.34
CA ASP A 118 7.40 -4.25 -2.74
C ASP A 118 8.09 -3.72 -1.48
N PHE A 119 9.32 -4.17 -1.30
CA PHE A 119 10.13 -3.94 -0.12
C PHE A 119 11.20 -2.90 -0.45
N PHE A 120 11.30 -1.86 0.37
CA PHE A 120 12.28 -0.79 0.23
C PHE A 120 13.09 -0.64 1.53
N GLU A 121 14.41 -0.63 1.44
CA GLU A 121 15.28 -0.34 2.60
C GLU A 121 15.34 1.17 2.84
N LYS A 122 14.91 1.64 4.02
CA LYS A 122 15.00 3.05 4.42
C LYS A 122 14.94 3.21 5.94
N ASN A 123 15.85 4.00 6.50
CA ASN A 123 15.93 4.23 7.96
C ASN A 123 15.21 5.51 8.40
N ASP A 124 15.32 6.58 7.60
CA ASP A 124 14.93 7.93 7.99
C ASP A 124 13.67 8.37 7.23
N LEU A 125 12.54 7.74 7.57
CA LEU A 125 11.24 8.07 6.99
C LEU A 125 10.34 8.67 8.07
N GLU A 126 9.71 9.80 7.77
CA GLU A 126 8.70 10.33 8.68
C GLU A 126 7.43 9.46 8.63
N THR A 127 6.96 9.07 9.81
CA THR A 127 5.81 8.18 9.96
C THR A 127 4.71 8.78 10.83
N VAL A 128 3.53 8.17 10.76
CA VAL A 128 2.40 8.40 11.66
C VAL A 128 1.78 7.04 12.00
N GLU A 129 1.18 6.92 13.18
CA GLU A 129 0.39 5.74 13.55
C GLU A 129 -1.04 5.91 13.04
N ALA A 130 -1.56 4.92 12.31
CA ALA A 130 -2.92 4.92 11.78
C ALA A 130 -3.51 3.51 11.81
N ASN A 131 -4.68 3.35 12.43
CA ASN A 131 -5.36 2.05 12.61
C ASN A 131 -4.43 0.93 13.15
N GLY A 132 -3.48 1.29 14.03
CA GLY A 132 -2.52 0.39 14.65
C GLY A 132 -1.27 0.07 13.82
N PHE A 133 -1.13 0.64 12.62
CA PHE A 133 0.04 0.47 11.76
C PHE A 133 0.88 1.74 11.73
N THR A 134 2.20 1.57 11.69
CA THR A 134 3.12 2.63 11.30
C THR A 134 3.05 2.83 9.79
N VAL A 135 2.60 4.01 9.35
CA VAL A 135 2.47 4.36 7.93
C VAL A 135 3.35 5.57 7.59
N VAL A 136 3.71 5.72 6.32
CA VAL A 136 4.40 6.92 5.84
C VAL A 136 3.51 8.15 6.05
N LYS A 137 4.05 9.25 6.59
CA LYS A 137 3.27 10.49 6.77
C LYS A 137 2.66 10.96 5.44
N PRO A 138 1.42 11.50 5.43
CA PRO A 138 0.75 11.94 4.21
C PRO A 138 1.59 12.84 3.31
N LYS A 139 2.27 13.85 3.86
CA LYS A 139 3.10 14.78 3.07
C LYS A 139 4.26 14.07 2.36
N VAL A 140 4.91 13.13 3.05
CA VAL A 140 6.03 12.34 2.51
C VAL A 140 5.51 11.34 1.49
N LEU A 141 4.42 10.63 1.80
CA LEU A 141 3.78 9.68 0.88
C LEU A 141 3.36 10.35 -0.43
N LEU A 142 2.80 11.57 -0.35
CA LEU A 142 2.45 12.37 -1.52
C LEU A 142 3.65 12.77 -2.39
N SER A 143 4.85 12.86 -1.83
CA SER A 143 6.07 13.17 -2.59
C SER A 143 6.48 12.02 -3.52
N PHE A 144 6.18 10.76 -3.16
CA PHE A 144 6.53 9.59 -3.98
C PHE A 144 5.74 9.53 -5.29
N TYR A 145 4.49 10.01 -5.27
CA TYR A 145 3.63 10.04 -6.46
C TYR A 145 4.02 11.09 -7.50
N ARG A 146 4.92 12.04 -7.18
CA ARG A 146 5.40 13.01 -8.18
C ARG A 146 6.23 12.36 -9.29
N ASN A 147 6.78 11.18 -9.02
CA ASN A 147 7.76 10.52 -9.89
C ASN A 147 7.25 9.22 -10.54
N ILE A 148 6.07 8.72 -10.15
CA ILE A 148 5.52 7.43 -10.61
C ILE A 148 4.22 7.69 -11.36
N HIS A 149 4.22 7.43 -12.68
CA HIS A 149 3.06 7.66 -13.53
C HIS A 149 1.87 6.79 -13.10
N SER A 150 0.68 7.42 -12.99
CA SER A 150 -0.68 6.87 -12.81
C SER A 150 -1.25 6.72 -11.40
N SER A 151 -0.44 6.86 -10.35
CA SER A 151 -0.90 6.81 -8.94
C SER A 151 -1.17 8.21 -8.35
N ASP A 152 -0.67 9.26 -8.99
CA ASP A 152 -0.93 10.68 -8.68
C ASP A 152 -2.41 11.11 -8.83
N LYS A 153 -3.19 10.29 -9.55
CA LYS A 153 -4.61 10.47 -9.86
C LYS A 153 -5.55 9.57 -9.04
N CYS A 154 -5.01 8.78 -8.10
CA CYS A 154 -5.82 7.99 -7.17
C CYS A 154 -6.67 8.93 -6.30
N TRP A 155 -7.90 8.55 -5.98
CA TRP A 155 -8.84 9.43 -5.27
C TRP A 155 -8.29 9.85 -3.89
N ALA A 156 -7.82 8.90 -3.09
CA ALA A 156 -7.24 9.20 -1.77
C ALA A 156 -6.06 10.18 -1.88
N VAL A 157 -5.23 10.05 -2.91
CA VAL A 157 -4.10 10.97 -3.18
C VAL A 157 -4.59 12.38 -3.49
N VAL A 158 -5.60 12.53 -4.35
CA VAL A 158 -6.19 13.83 -4.70
C VAL A 158 -6.90 14.46 -3.49
N ALA A 159 -7.68 13.66 -2.76
CA ALA A 159 -8.37 14.08 -1.55
C ALA A 159 -7.38 14.54 -0.47
N ALA A 160 -6.33 13.77 -0.21
CA ALA A 160 -5.30 14.12 0.77
C ALA A 160 -4.56 15.41 0.40
N LYS A 161 -4.21 15.62 -0.88
CA LYS A 161 -3.63 16.88 -1.36
C LYS A 161 -4.54 18.07 -1.03
N ALA A 162 -5.83 17.97 -1.39
CA ALA A 162 -6.80 19.03 -1.18
C ALA A 162 -7.07 19.33 0.31
N LEU A 163 -6.97 18.33 1.19
CA LEU A 163 -7.07 18.51 2.64
C LEU A 163 -5.85 19.23 3.20
N LEU A 164 -4.65 18.80 2.82
CA LEU A 164 -3.39 19.40 3.28
C LEU A 164 -3.22 20.84 2.81
N GLU A 165 -3.67 21.18 1.60
CA GLU A 165 -3.71 22.57 1.10
C GLU A 165 -4.59 23.48 1.96
N LYS A 166 -5.60 22.91 2.64
CA LYS A 166 -6.47 23.61 3.58
C LYS A 166 -5.96 23.56 5.02
N GLY A 167 -4.78 22.98 5.25
CA GLY A 167 -4.24 22.77 6.60
C GLY A 167 -4.97 21.69 7.41
N ILE A 168 -5.74 20.83 6.77
CA ILE A 168 -6.49 19.74 7.41
C ILE A 168 -5.67 18.45 7.33
N ASP A 169 -5.57 17.73 8.45
CA ASP A 169 -4.96 16.40 8.49
C ASP A 169 -5.84 15.38 7.75
N PRO A 170 -5.33 14.66 6.74
CA PRO A 170 -6.10 13.65 6.05
C PRO A 170 -6.34 12.37 6.86
N VAL A 171 -5.57 12.09 7.92
CA VAL A 171 -5.72 10.85 8.70
C VAL A 171 -7.10 10.81 9.37
N GLY A 172 -7.81 9.70 9.18
CA GLY A 172 -9.17 9.48 9.64
C GLY A 172 -10.24 10.28 8.90
N HIS A 173 -9.89 10.99 7.83
CA HIS A 173 -10.85 11.86 7.14
C HIS A 173 -11.70 11.06 6.12
N PRO A 174 -13.05 11.15 6.15
CA PRO A 174 -13.95 10.32 5.33
C PRO A 174 -13.69 10.41 3.82
N LYS A 175 -13.29 11.59 3.35
CA LYS A 175 -12.91 11.85 1.95
C LYS A 175 -11.88 10.89 1.36
N LEU A 176 -11.05 10.22 2.16
CA LEU A 176 -10.08 9.26 1.64
C LEU A 176 -10.76 8.03 1.02
N SER A 177 -11.92 7.63 1.54
CA SER A 177 -12.67 6.44 1.13
C SER A 177 -14.03 6.71 0.46
N GLU A 178 -14.46 7.97 0.39
CA GLU A 178 -15.74 8.33 -0.22
C GLU A 178 -15.83 8.03 -1.73
N ILE A 179 -17.06 7.84 -2.22
CA ILE A 179 -17.35 7.85 -3.66
C ILE A 179 -17.37 9.31 -4.13
N PRO A 180 -16.61 9.67 -5.17
CA PRO A 180 -16.67 11.01 -5.77
C PRO A 180 -18.09 11.35 -6.23
N LYS A 181 -18.55 12.57 -5.92
CA LYS A 181 -19.84 13.10 -6.37
C LYS A 181 -19.69 13.89 -7.66
#